data_AF-A0A5S9PIN7-F1
#
_entry.id   AF-A0A5S9PIN7-F1
#
_cell.length_a   1.000
_cell.length_b   1.000
_cell.length_c   1.000
_cell.angle_alpha   90.00
_cell.angle_beta   90.00
_cell.angle_gamma   90.00
#
_symmetry.space_group_name_H-M   'P 1'
#
loop_
_entity.id
_entity.type
_entity.pdbx_description
1 polymer ?
#
loop_
_entity_poly.entity_id
_entity_poly.type
_entity_poly.pdbx_seq_one_letter_code
_entity_poly.pdbx_strand_id
1 'polypeptide(L)'
;MNRNGKIFHNKMVYISNNPISYCVISTFVISALLYLFPFIDRSFSHLFYVHEQGFPAARIDVLRDFRTLASHLTVALPILLALAIGLKLLYPAKPSLVSPRFSLYFIALFSIGPGLMVNGALKSFWGRPRPVNIEEFGGAWPFQPAWVIGPEGLLNRSFTSGEAATIACLLPLALFVPREWRVQVAAILGVLVAAVSLNRIAFGAHFLSDVTISIGLMLTLAAALYRVIFVDYAETFADAALEARLTAFGELWAGRRAAFRRSIRASLAGAGAAVLALLGAQRAMARRIGASFIGAEAARGMGATVLVLLSSTTGGSSVRRLSQTTPNRS
;
A
#
# COMPACT_ATOMS: atom_id res chain seq x y z
N MET A 1 -45.83 35.88 -4.74
CA MET A 1 -44.97 34.71 -4.44
C MET A 1 -43.83 35.13 -3.53
N ASN A 2 -43.63 34.44 -2.40
CA ASN A 2 -42.73 34.85 -1.31
C ASN A 2 -41.23 34.70 -1.69
N ARG A 3 -40.35 35.62 -1.23
CA ARG A 3 -38.88 35.56 -1.42
C ARG A 3 -38.30 34.21 -0.98
N ASN A 4 -38.81 33.65 0.13
CA ASN A 4 -38.36 32.35 0.64
C ASN A 4 -38.57 31.24 -0.41
N GLY A 5 -39.70 31.25 -1.13
CA GLY A 5 -39.99 30.28 -2.19
C GLY A 5 -38.96 30.30 -3.32
N LYS A 6 -38.48 31.49 -3.74
CA LYS A 6 -37.41 31.59 -4.75
C LYS A 6 -36.06 31.05 -4.24
N ILE A 7 -35.73 31.26 -2.97
CA ILE A 7 -34.49 30.76 -2.35
C ILE A 7 -34.53 29.22 -2.25
N PHE A 8 -35.64 28.63 -1.80
CA PHE A 8 -35.80 27.18 -1.74
C PHE A 8 -35.80 26.55 -3.14
N HIS A 9 -36.46 27.17 -4.13
CA HIS A 9 -36.46 26.68 -5.50
C HIS A 9 -35.06 26.70 -6.13
N ASN A 10 -34.31 27.81 -6.01
CA ASN A 10 -32.92 27.88 -6.47
C ASN A 10 -31.98 26.89 -5.74
N LYS A 11 -32.17 26.66 -4.43
CA LYS A 11 -31.40 25.64 -3.71
C LYS A 11 -31.70 24.23 -4.21
N MET A 12 -32.96 23.88 -4.47
CA MET A 12 -33.31 22.56 -5.03
C MET A 12 -32.77 22.39 -6.45
N VAL A 13 -32.81 23.43 -7.31
CA VAL A 13 -32.23 23.38 -8.66
C VAL A 13 -30.69 23.32 -8.64
N TYR A 14 -30.04 23.93 -7.64
CA TYR A 14 -28.58 23.80 -7.48
C TYR A 14 -28.17 22.40 -7.00
N ILE A 15 -28.93 21.82 -6.07
CA ILE A 15 -28.77 20.41 -5.67
C ILE A 15 -29.01 19.50 -6.88
N SER A 16 -30.01 19.79 -7.72
CA SER A 16 -30.37 18.93 -8.85
C SER A 16 -29.35 18.92 -9.99
N ASN A 17 -28.37 19.82 -9.98
CA ASN A 17 -27.33 19.95 -11.01
C ASN A 17 -25.90 19.66 -10.50
N ASN A 18 -25.73 19.26 -9.23
CA ASN A 18 -24.41 18.94 -8.68
C ASN A 18 -24.30 17.44 -8.32
N PRO A 19 -23.50 16.64 -9.06
CA PRO A 19 -23.37 15.20 -8.81
C PRO A 19 -22.84 14.87 -7.42
N ILE A 20 -22.00 15.73 -6.82
CA ILE A 20 -21.52 15.55 -5.44
C ILE A 20 -22.69 15.64 -4.46
N SER A 21 -23.60 16.61 -4.63
CA SER A 21 -24.76 16.77 -3.76
C SER A 21 -25.69 15.56 -3.82
N TYR A 22 -25.90 14.96 -5.00
CA TYR A 22 -26.61 13.69 -5.12
C TYR A 22 -25.90 12.56 -4.37
N CYS A 23 -24.59 12.36 -4.58
CA CYS A 23 -23.85 11.31 -3.87
C CYS A 23 -23.92 11.48 -2.35
N VAL A 24 -23.73 12.70 -1.84
CA VAL A 24 -23.83 13.01 -0.40
C VAL A 24 -25.23 12.75 0.13
N ILE A 25 -26.28 13.28 -0.52
CA ILE A 25 -27.67 13.12 -0.08
C ILE A 25 -28.10 11.66 -0.14
N SER A 26 -27.81 10.94 -1.22
CA SER A 26 -28.13 9.50 -1.34
C SER A 26 -27.40 8.68 -0.28
N THR A 27 -26.11 8.93 -0.05
CA THR A 27 -25.34 8.25 1.00
C THR A 27 -25.91 8.54 2.38
N PHE A 28 -26.26 9.80 2.67
CA PHE A 28 -26.88 10.20 3.93
C PHE A 28 -28.26 9.56 4.14
N VAL A 29 -29.12 9.56 3.12
CA VAL A 29 -30.47 8.97 3.20
C VAL A 29 -30.40 7.45 3.38
N ILE A 30 -29.54 6.75 2.63
CA ILE A 30 -29.32 5.30 2.79
C ILE A 30 -28.76 5.00 4.19
N SER A 31 -27.78 5.79 4.63
CA SER A 31 -27.18 5.68 5.96
C SER A 31 -28.21 5.88 7.09
N ALA A 32 -29.03 6.93 6.99
CA ALA A 32 -30.07 7.23 7.97
C ALA A 32 -31.16 6.15 7.99
N LEU A 33 -31.59 5.65 6.82
CA LEU A 33 -32.57 4.57 6.72
C LEU A 33 -32.05 3.30 7.41
N LEU A 34 -30.83 2.87 7.11
CA LEU A 34 -30.25 1.65 7.69
C LEU A 34 -29.87 1.80 9.17
N TYR A 35 -29.62 3.03 9.64
CA TYR A 35 -29.47 3.34 11.06
C TYR A 35 -30.79 3.28 11.83
N LEU A 36 -31.86 3.87 11.28
CA LEU A 36 -33.20 3.91 11.91
C LEU A 36 -33.93 2.57 11.85
N PHE A 37 -33.63 1.74 10.84
CA PHE A 37 -34.25 0.43 10.64
C PHE A 37 -33.19 -0.70 10.67
N PRO A 38 -32.48 -0.90 11.81
CA PRO A 38 -31.34 -1.82 11.87
C PRO A 38 -31.74 -3.30 11.83
N PHE A 39 -33.05 -3.61 11.85
CA PHE A 39 -33.54 -4.95 11.55
C PHE A 39 -33.22 -5.38 10.10
N ILE A 40 -33.12 -4.42 9.16
CA ILE A 40 -32.82 -4.71 7.75
C ILE A 40 -31.48 -5.45 7.62
N ASP A 41 -30.45 -4.99 8.34
CA ASP A 41 -29.14 -5.64 8.37
C ASP A 41 -29.23 -7.11 8.80
N ARG A 42 -30.00 -7.37 9.87
CA ARG A 42 -30.16 -8.72 10.44
C ARG A 42 -30.98 -9.63 9.53
N SER A 43 -32.15 -9.17 9.11
CA SER A 43 -33.02 -9.90 8.17
C SER A 43 -32.33 -10.21 6.85
N PHE A 44 -31.48 -9.31 6.35
CA PHE A 44 -30.73 -9.54 5.12
C PHE A 44 -29.55 -10.52 5.31
N SER A 45 -28.89 -10.52 6.48
CA SER A 45 -27.91 -11.55 6.83
C SER A 45 -28.54 -12.93 7.05
N HIS A 46 -29.76 -13.02 7.58
CA HIS A 46 -30.51 -14.29 7.73
C HIS A 46 -30.70 -15.04 6.41
N LEU A 47 -30.78 -14.34 5.27
CA LEU A 47 -30.90 -14.97 3.94
C LEU A 47 -29.72 -15.90 3.59
N PHE A 48 -28.60 -15.77 4.30
CA PHE A 48 -27.37 -16.54 4.08
C PHE A 48 -26.94 -17.37 5.30
N TYR A 49 -27.70 -17.30 6.40
CA TYR A 49 -27.45 -18.07 7.61
C TYR A 49 -28.25 -19.38 7.56
N VAL A 50 -27.61 -20.46 7.97
CA VAL A 50 -28.24 -21.78 8.13
C VAL A 50 -27.93 -22.25 9.54
N HIS A 51 -28.98 -22.60 10.30
CA HIS A 51 -28.87 -23.10 11.67
C HIS A 51 -27.91 -24.31 11.74
N GLU A 52 -27.13 -24.41 12.82
CA GLU A 52 -25.96 -25.31 13.00
C GLU A 52 -24.80 -25.14 12.00
N GLN A 53 -25.05 -24.68 10.78
CA GLN A 53 -24.04 -24.54 9.73
C GLN A 53 -23.39 -23.15 9.66
N GLY A 54 -23.96 -22.14 10.31
CA GLY A 54 -23.49 -20.75 10.25
C GLY A 54 -23.68 -20.14 8.87
N PHE A 55 -22.61 -19.58 8.29
CA PHE A 55 -22.60 -19.00 6.95
C PHE A 55 -21.90 -19.97 5.96
N PRO A 56 -22.62 -20.94 5.35
CA PRO A 56 -22.02 -22.01 4.54
C PRO A 56 -21.27 -21.50 3.31
N ALA A 57 -21.66 -20.34 2.75
CA ALA A 57 -20.99 -19.75 1.58
C ALA A 57 -19.49 -19.51 1.80
N ALA A 58 -19.05 -19.20 3.03
CA ALA A 58 -17.63 -19.02 3.35
C ALA A 58 -16.78 -20.30 3.17
N ARG A 59 -17.42 -21.48 3.20
CA ARG A 59 -16.78 -22.79 2.97
C ARG A 59 -16.75 -23.19 1.49
N ILE A 60 -17.44 -22.48 0.60
CA ILE A 60 -17.44 -22.77 -0.84
C ILE A 60 -16.19 -22.16 -1.49
N ASP A 61 -15.31 -23.01 -2.00
CA ASP A 61 -14.00 -22.58 -2.52
C ASP A 61 -14.12 -21.61 -3.70
N VAL A 62 -15.01 -21.86 -4.66
CA VAL A 62 -15.26 -20.96 -5.81
C VAL A 62 -15.62 -19.53 -5.36
N LEU A 63 -16.39 -19.38 -4.28
CA LEU A 63 -16.73 -18.05 -3.74
C LEU A 63 -15.55 -17.39 -3.01
N ARG A 64 -14.68 -18.20 -2.38
CA ARG A 64 -13.44 -17.73 -1.73
C ARG A 64 -12.41 -17.29 -2.76
N ASP A 65 -12.32 -18.01 -3.87
CA ASP A 65 -11.45 -17.70 -5.01
C ASP A 65 -11.95 -16.45 -5.73
N PHE A 66 -13.25 -16.35 -6.02
CA PHE A 66 -13.86 -15.14 -6.59
C PHE A 66 -13.57 -13.90 -5.72
N ARG A 67 -13.75 -13.99 -4.40
CA ARG A 67 -13.40 -12.91 -3.45
C ARG A 67 -11.92 -12.55 -3.54
N THR A 68 -11.04 -13.55 -3.57
CA THR A 68 -9.59 -13.36 -3.56
C THR A 68 -9.11 -12.73 -4.88
N LEU A 69 -9.60 -13.23 -6.02
CA LEU A 69 -9.37 -12.66 -7.35
C LEU A 69 -9.85 -11.21 -7.43
N ALA A 70 -11.08 -10.91 -7.01
CA ALA A 70 -11.60 -9.54 -7.00
C ALA A 70 -10.75 -8.61 -6.11
N SER A 71 -10.34 -9.07 -4.92
CA SER A 71 -9.43 -8.31 -4.05
C SER A 71 -8.07 -8.06 -4.70
N HIS A 72 -7.49 -9.03 -5.40
CA HIS A 72 -6.20 -8.86 -6.08
C HIS A 72 -6.31 -7.93 -7.29
N LEU A 73 -7.32 -8.10 -8.15
CA LEU A 73 -7.53 -7.28 -9.35
C LEU A 73 -7.77 -5.79 -9.00
N THR A 74 -8.58 -5.53 -7.97
CA THR A 74 -8.85 -4.15 -7.52
C THR A 74 -7.62 -3.45 -6.95
N VAL A 75 -6.81 -4.14 -6.14
CA VAL A 75 -5.58 -3.59 -5.54
C VAL A 75 -4.43 -3.50 -6.55
N ALA A 76 -4.41 -4.35 -7.58
CA ALA A 76 -3.44 -4.27 -8.67
C ALA A 76 -3.51 -2.94 -9.43
N LEU A 77 -4.70 -2.38 -9.66
CA LEU A 77 -4.88 -1.12 -10.40
C LEU A 77 -4.07 0.06 -9.80
N PRO A 78 -4.26 0.50 -8.54
CA PRO A 78 -3.48 1.60 -7.98
C PRO A 78 -1.99 1.28 -7.85
N ILE A 79 -1.61 0.00 -7.65
CA ILE A 79 -0.19 -0.42 -7.63
C ILE A 79 0.45 -0.24 -9.00
N LEU A 80 -0.22 -0.67 -10.09
CA LEU A 80 0.29 -0.53 -11.45
C LEU A 80 0.35 0.94 -11.89
N LEU A 81 -0.61 1.77 -11.48
CA LEU A 81 -0.58 3.21 -11.71
C LEU A 81 0.57 3.89 -10.93
N ALA A 82 0.77 3.53 -9.67
CA ALA A 82 1.90 4.02 -8.88
C ALA A 82 3.25 3.58 -9.47
N LEU A 83 3.34 2.35 -9.99
CA LEU A 83 4.51 1.84 -10.71
C LEU A 83 4.74 2.62 -12.02
N ALA A 84 3.69 2.93 -12.79
CA ALA A 84 3.81 3.75 -14.00
C ALA A 84 4.37 5.16 -13.71
N ILE A 85 3.90 5.81 -12.64
CA ILE A 85 4.47 7.07 -12.14
C ILE A 85 5.92 6.87 -11.68
N GLY A 86 6.22 5.80 -10.94
CA GLY A 86 7.58 5.47 -10.51
C GLY A 86 8.56 5.27 -11.67
N LEU A 87 8.11 4.60 -12.75
CA LEU A 87 8.87 4.44 -13.99
C LEU A 87 9.09 5.77 -14.70
N LYS A 88 8.09 6.66 -14.76
CA LYS A 88 8.28 8.03 -15.27
C LYS A 88 9.34 8.80 -14.47
N LEU A 89 9.34 8.70 -13.14
CA LEU A 89 10.36 9.34 -12.30
C LEU A 89 11.75 8.71 -12.42
N LEU A 90 11.84 7.41 -12.74
CA LEU A 90 13.11 6.72 -13.02
C LEU A 90 13.69 7.09 -14.39
N TYR A 91 12.83 7.32 -15.39
CA TYR A 91 13.17 7.58 -16.79
C TYR A 91 12.47 8.85 -17.33
N PRO A 92 12.79 10.06 -16.80
CA PRO A 92 12.03 11.29 -17.08
C PRO A 92 11.94 11.66 -18.56
N ALA A 93 12.99 11.36 -19.35
CA ALA A 93 13.03 11.62 -20.80
C ALA A 93 12.05 10.75 -21.62
N LYS A 94 11.41 9.73 -21.03
CA LYS A 94 10.35 8.95 -21.69
C LYS A 94 8.97 9.50 -21.32
N PRO A 95 7.96 9.40 -22.22
CA PRO A 95 6.59 9.74 -21.88
C PRO A 95 6.03 8.79 -20.81
N SER A 96 5.07 9.26 -20.00
CA SER A 96 4.34 8.41 -19.06
C SER A 96 3.57 7.30 -19.77
N LEU A 97 3.61 6.08 -19.20
CA LEU A 97 2.93 4.89 -19.75
C LEU A 97 1.40 4.98 -19.69
N VAL A 98 0.87 5.76 -18.75
CA VAL A 98 -0.55 6.04 -18.53
C VAL A 98 -0.67 7.54 -18.28
N SER A 99 -1.81 8.14 -18.63
CA SER A 99 -2.13 9.54 -18.30
C SER A 99 -1.76 9.86 -16.84
N PRO A 100 -0.87 10.84 -16.58
CA PRO A 100 -0.55 11.28 -15.23
C PRO A 100 -1.79 11.71 -14.44
N ARG A 101 -2.77 12.34 -15.10
CA ARG A 101 -4.02 12.82 -14.48
C ARG A 101 -4.93 11.68 -14.05
N PHE A 102 -5.12 10.69 -14.93
CA PHE A 102 -5.84 9.44 -14.63
C PHE A 102 -5.16 8.70 -13.46
N SER A 103 -3.84 8.56 -13.52
CA SER A 103 -3.04 7.90 -12.49
C SER A 103 -3.18 8.60 -11.14
N LEU A 104 -3.04 9.93 -11.10
CA LEU A 104 -3.23 10.75 -9.91
C LEU A 104 -4.64 10.57 -9.31
N TYR A 105 -5.68 10.61 -10.15
CA TYR A 105 -7.07 10.45 -9.71
C TYR A 105 -7.32 9.12 -9.02
N PHE A 106 -6.93 7.99 -9.65
CA PHE A 106 -7.17 6.67 -9.08
C PHE A 106 -6.23 6.37 -7.89
N ILE A 107 -4.97 6.80 -7.91
CA ILE A 107 -4.09 6.70 -6.74
C ILE A 107 -4.68 7.47 -5.56
N ALA A 108 -5.13 8.71 -5.76
CA ALA A 108 -5.77 9.51 -4.72
C ALA A 108 -7.06 8.86 -4.20
N LEU A 109 -7.93 8.35 -5.09
CA LEU A 109 -9.17 7.69 -4.72
C LEU A 109 -8.94 6.43 -3.86
N PHE A 110 -8.01 5.56 -4.26
CA PHE A 110 -7.68 4.33 -3.54
C PHE A 110 -6.92 4.62 -2.22
N SER A 111 -6.02 5.61 -2.19
CA SER A 111 -5.28 5.97 -0.99
C SER A 111 -6.14 6.70 0.04
N ILE A 112 -6.98 7.66 -0.38
CA ILE A 112 -7.83 8.44 0.54
C ILE A 112 -9.06 7.63 0.97
N GLY A 113 -9.68 6.87 0.06
CA GLY A 113 -10.92 6.13 0.32
C GLY A 113 -10.68 4.82 1.09
N PRO A 114 -10.42 3.70 0.41
CA PRO A 114 -10.14 2.42 1.07
C PRO A 114 -8.95 2.49 2.03
N GLY A 115 -7.83 3.10 1.64
CA GLY A 115 -6.62 3.17 2.45
C GLY A 115 -6.82 3.93 3.76
N LEU A 116 -6.97 5.25 3.67
CA LEU A 116 -7.05 6.14 4.84
C LEU A 116 -8.45 6.14 5.48
N MET A 117 -9.51 6.49 4.74
CA MET A 117 -10.83 6.71 5.33
C MET A 117 -11.46 5.42 5.87
N VAL A 118 -11.41 4.32 5.11
CA VAL A 118 -12.06 3.06 5.54
C VAL A 118 -11.17 2.23 6.45
N ASN A 119 -9.98 1.83 6.01
CA ASN A 119 -9.12 0.95 6.81
C ASN A 119 -8.32 1.71 7.88
N GLY A 120 -7.83 2.92 7.59
CA GLY A 120 -7.05 3.73 8.54
C GLY A 120 -7.88 4.38 9.64
N ALA A 121 -9.05 4.94 9.30
CA ALA A 121 -9.93 5.66 10.23
C ALA A 121 -11.15 4.82 10.65
N LEU A 122 -12.14 4.62 9.78
CA LEU A 122 -13.45 4.08 10.17
C LEU A 122 -13.34 2.72 10.88
N LYS A 123 -12.62 1.74 10.31
CA LYS A 123 -12.40 0.45 10.99
C LYS A 123 -11.60 0.57 12.29
N SER A 124 -10.68 1.53 12.40
CA SER A 124 -9.85 1.73 13.60
C SER A 124 -10.65 2.28 14.78
N PHE A 125 -11.78 2.95 14.55
CA PHE A 125 -12.63 3.53 15.59
C PHE A 125 -13.97 2.79 15.79
N TRP A 126 -14.60 2.26 14.74
CA TRP A 126 -15.89 1.58 14.86
C TRP A 126 -15.75 0.08 15.14
N GLY A 127 -15.82 -0.27 16.43
CA GLY A 127 -15.81 -1.64 16.95
C GLY A 127 -17.08 -2.46 16.65
N ARG A 128 -17.68 -2.38 15.46
CA ARG A 128 -18.91 -3.13 15.16
C ARG A 128 -18.61 -4.64 14.98
N PRO A 129 -19.30 -5.57 15.68
CA PRO A 129 -19.20 -7.01 15.42
C PRO A 129 -19.61 -7.39 13.99
N ARG A 130 -19.09 -8.50 13.47
CA ARG A 130 -19.53 -9.10 12.19
C ARG A 130 -20.77 -9.97 12.41
N PRO A 131 -21.60 -10.21 11.37
CA PRO A 131 -22.71 -11.18 11.45
C PRO A 131 -22.28 -12.53 12.05
N VAL A 132 -21.19 -13.13 11.58
CA VAL A 132 -20.69 -14.42 12.12
C VAL A 132 -20.26 -14.37 13.60
N ASN A 133 -20.14 -13.18 14.20
CA ASN A 133 -19.73 -12.98 15.58
C ASN A 133 -20.89 -12.61 16.53
N ILE A 134 -22.12 -12.39 16.05
CA ILE A 134 -23.24 -12.00 16.92
C ILE A 134 -24.03 -13.19 17.46
N GLU A 135 -24.58 -13.06 18.67
CA GLU A 135 -25.41 -14.07 19.36
C GLU A 135 -26.50 -14.67 18.47
N GLU A 136 -27.20 -13.83 17.70
CA GLU A 136 -28.29 -14.23 16.79
C GLU A 136 -27.85 -15.19 15.66
N PHE A 137 -26.56 -15.24 15.36
CA PHE A 137 -25.97 -16.15 14.37
C PHE A 137 -25.00 -17.16 15.01
N GLY A 138 -25.10 -17.40 16.34
CA GLY A 138 -24.28 -18.36 17.07
C GLY A 138 -22.92 -17.83 17.53
N GLY A 139 -22.70 -16.52 17.49
CA GLY A 139 -21.54 -15.84 18.05
C GLY A 139 -21.70 -15.44 19.52
N ALA A 140 -20.80 -14.59 20.01
CA ALA A 140 -20.67 -14.25 21.44
C ALA A 140 -20.86 -12.74 21.74
N TRP A 141 -21.30 -11.96 20.76
CA TRP A 141 -21.45 -10.50 20.90
C TRP A 141 -22.88 -10.04 20.61
N PRO A 142 -23.39 -9.00 21.28
CA PRO A 142 -24.67 -8.41 20.93
C PRO A 142 -24.61 -7.75 19.55
N PHE A 143 -25.72 -7.77 18.82
CA PHE A 143 -25.85 -7.00 17.59
C PHE A 143 -25.68 -5.49 17.85
N GLN A 144 -25.01 -4.80 16.93
CA GLN A 144 -24.87 -3.35 16.94
C GLN A 144 -25.34 -2.76 15.60
N PRO A 145 -26.15 -1.67 15.60
CA PRO A 145 -26.47 -0.90 14.40
C PRO A 145 -25.23 -0.30 13.73
N ALA A 146 -25.39 0.20 12.50
CA ALA A 146 -24.38 1.05 11.87
C ALA A 146 -24.10 2.29 12.73
N TRP A 147 -22.90 2.89 12.61
CA TRP A 147 -22.44 4.07 13.35
C TRP A 147 -22.35 3.97 14.88
N VAL A 148 -22.91 2.94 15.51
CA VAL A 148 -22.72 2.69 16.94
C VAL A 148 -21.32 2.13 17.20
N ILE A 149 -20.63 2.69 18.19
CA ILE A 149 -19.32 2.18 18.63
C ILE A 149 -19.60 0.91 19.44
N GLY A 150 -19.18 -0.24 18.91
CA GLY A 150 -19.29 -1.52 19.62
C GLY A 150 -18.14 -1.77 20.61
N PRO A 151 -18.12 -2.94 21.25
CA PRO A 151 -17.26 -3.21 22.41
C PRO A 151 -15.77 -3.27 22.07
N GLU A 152 -14.95 -2.98 23.07
CA GLU A 152 -13.50 -3.09 22.99
C GLU A 152 -13.05 -4.57 22.86
N GLY A 153 -11.80 -4.79 22.44
CA GLY A 153 -11.22 -6.14 22.27
C GLY A 153 -11.58 -6.87 20.97
N LEU A 154 -12.48 -6.33 20.13
CA LEU A 154 -12.81 -6.93 18.83
C LEU A 154 -11.64 -6.88 17.83
N LEU A 155 -11.02 -8.05 17.61
CA LEU A 155 -9.96 -8.30 16.62
C LEU A 155 -10.42 -8.06 15.17
N ASN A 156 -11.69 -8.34 14.87
CA ASN A 156 -12.23 -8.35 13.51
C ASN A 156 -13.54 -7.55 13.45
N ARG A 157 -13.47 -6.36 12.87
CA ARG A 157 -14.57 -5.39 12.80
C ARG A 157 -15.28 -5.44 11.45
N SER A 158 -16.55 -5.04 11.44
CA SER A 158 -17.44 -5.08 10.27
C SER A 158 -17.62 -3.70 9.61
N PHE A 159 -17.73 -2.63 10.38
CA PHE A 159 -18.04 -1.30 9.86
C PHE A 159 -16.77 -0.48 9.55
N THR A 160 -16.61 0.14 8.37
CA THR A 160 -17.30 -0.11 7.10
C THR A 160 -16.59 -1.20 6.28
N SER A 161 -17.24 -1.72 5.24
CA SER A 161 -16.64 -2.77 4.41
C SER A 161 -15.52 -2.24 3.51
N GLY A 162 -14.30 -2.73 3.78
CA GLY A 162 -13.10 -2.38 3.01
C GLY A 162 -13.05 -3.02 1.62
N GLU A 163 -13.53 -4.27 1.47
CA GLU A 163 -13.64 -4.91 0.15
C GLU A 163 -14.70 -4.20 -0.71
N ALA A 164 -15.84 -3.80 -0.13
CA ALA A 164 -16.85 -2.99 -0.83
C ALA A 164 -16.31 -1.60 -1.22
N ALA A 165 -15.50 -0.95 -0.38
CA ALA A 165 -14.83 0.29 -0.73
C ALA A 165 -13.93 0.11 -1.95
N THR A 166 -13.04 -0.89 -1.89
CA THR A 166 -11.98 -1.10 -2.87
C THR A 166 -12.56 -1.47 -4.25
N ILE A 167 -13.64 -2.26 -4.31
CA ILE A 167 -14.33 -2.56 -5.57
C ILE A 167 -15.16 -1.36 -6.08
N ALA A 168 -15.79 -0.58 -5.19
CA ALA A 168 -16.54 0.62 -5.59
C ALA A 168 -15.66 1.70 -6.23
N CYS A 169 -14.37 1.78 -5.86
CA CYS A 169 -13.38 2.64 -6.52
C CYS A 169 -13.15 2.32 -8.00
N LEU A 170 -13.66 1.20 -8.55
CA LEU A 170 -13.65 0.94 -9.98
C LEU A 170 -14.78 1.65 -10.74
N LEU A 171 -15.93 1.94 -10.11
CA LEU A 171 -17.10 2.54 -10.80
C LEU A 171 -16.79 3.79 -11.62
N PRO A 172 -15.91 4.72 -11.18
CA PRO A 172 -15.52 5.89 -11.98
C PRO A 172 -14.81 5.58 -13.30
N LEU A 173 -14.31 4.35 -13.53
CA LEU A 173 -13.75 3.94 -14.83
C LEU A 173 -14.75 4.13 -15.97
N ALA A 174 -16.05 4.01 -15.69
CA ALA A 174 -17.13 4.30 -16.64
C ALA A 174 -17.14 5.75 -17.15
N LEU A 175 -16.47 6.71 -16.49
CA LEU A 175 -16.32 8.09 -16.99
C LEU A 175 -15.20 8.21 -18.04
N PHE A 176 -14.24 7.29 -18.04
CA PHE A 176 -13.04 7.30 -18.88
C PHE A 176 -13.17 6.46 -20.16
N VAL A 177 -14.32 5.84 -20.38
CA VAL A 177 -14.68 5.18 -21.66
C VAL A 177 -15.51 6.13 -22.56
N PRO A 178 -15.60 5.86 -23.88
CA PRO A 178 -16.42 6.64 -24.80
C PRO A 178 -17.88 6.75 -24.35
N ARG A 179 -18.55 7.85 -24.73
CA ARG A 179 -19.86 8.25 -24.17
C ARG A 179 -20.93 7.16 -24.32
N GLU A 180 -20.91 6.48 -25.46
CA GLU A 180 -21.80 5.42 -25.89
C GLU A 180 -21.60 4.08 -25.16
N TRP A 181 -20.48 3.90 -24.44
CA TRP A 181 -20.17 2.71 -23.63
C TRP A 181 -20.32 2.92 -22.12
N ARG A 182 -20.52 4.17 -21.65
CA ARG A 182 -20.48 4.51 -20.22
C ARG A 182 -21.53 3.78 -19.40
N VAL A 183 -22.74 3.62 -19.92
CA VAL A 183 -23.86 2.97 -19.20
C VAL A 183 -23.59 1.47 -19.06
N GLN A 184 -23.09 0.83 -20.10
CA GLN A 184 -22.76 -0.58 -20.17
C GLN A 184 -21.60 -0.91 -19.23
N VAL A 185 -20.53 -0.11 -19.26
CA VAL A 185 -19.39 -0.26 -18.35
C VAL A 185 -19.79 0.03 -16.90
N ALA A 186 -20.61 1.06 -16.64
CA ALA A 186 -21.14 1.32 -15.30
C ALA A 186 -22.02 0.16 -14.79
N ALA A 187 -22.85 -0.44 -15.65
CA ALA A 187 -23.69 -1.59 -15.30
C ALA A 187 -22.84 -2.83 -14.99
N ILE A 188 -21.85 -3.16 -15.81
CA ILE A 188 -20.94 -4.30 -15.59
C ILE A 188 -20.16 -4.11 -14.27
N LEU A 189 -19.61 -2.92 -14.04
CA LEU A 189 -18.91 -2.60 -12.79
C LEU A 189 -19.86 -2.59 -11.60
N GLY A 190 -21.10 -2.13 -11.76
CA GLY A 190 -22.15 -2.18 -10.73
C GLY A 190 -22.52 -3.60 -10.33
N VAL A 191 -22.68 -4.50 -11.31
CA VAL A 191 -22.89 -5.94 -11.07
C VAL A 191 -21.69 -6.56 -10.36
N LEU A 192 -20.46 -6.21 -10.74
CA LEU A 192 -19.25 -6.71 -10.07
C LEU A 192 -19.15 -6.20 -8.61
N VAL A 193 -19.41 -4.92 -8.37
CA VAL A 193 -19.49 -4.33 -7.02
C VAL A 193 -20.55 -5.03 -6.18
N ALA A 194 -21.75 -5.24 -6.73
CA ALA A 194 -22.84 -5.93 -6.06
C ALA A 194 -22.49 -7.40 -5.75
N ALA A 195 -21.91 -8.14 -6.70
CA ALA A 195 -21.53 -9.54 -6.52
C ALA A 195 -20.44 -9.72 -5.46
N VAL A 196 -19.37 -8.91 -5.50
CA VAL A 196 -18.32 -8.93 -4.48
C VAL A 196 -18.91 -8.59 -3.12
N SER A 197 -19.75 -7.56 -3.04
CA SER A 197 -20.38 -7.12 -1.81
C SER A 197 -21.32 -8.16 -1.21
N LEU A 198 -22.19 -8.76 -2.02
CA LEU A 198 -23.13 -9.79 -1.61
C LEU A 198 -22.39 -11.04 -1.11
N ASN A 199 -21.28 -11.40 -1.76
CA ASN A 199 -20.41 -12.49 -1.30
C ASN A 199 -19.85 -12.22 0.11
N ARG A 200 -19.58 -10.97 0.49
CA ARG A 200 -19.15 -10.63 1.86
C ARG A 200 -20.27 -10.73 2.89
N ILE A 201 -21.50 -10.39 2.51
CA ILE A 201 -22.68 -10.58 3.35
C ILE A 201 -22.96 -12.08 3.52
N ALA A 202 -22.89 -12.85 2.43
CA ALA A 202 -23.08 -14.29 2.43
C ALA A 202 -22.04 -15.06 3.27
N PHE A 203 -20.84 -14.49 3.42
CA PHE A 203 -19.79 -15.04 4.30
C PHE A 203 -19.97 -14.66 5.77
N GLY A 204 -21.04 -13.94 6.13
CA GLY A 204 -21.25 -13.40 7.48
C GLY A 204 -20.19 -12.36 7.89
N ALA A 205 -19.48 -11.76 6.91
CA ALA A 205 -18.35 -10.87 7.18
C ALA A 205 -18.76 -9.40 7.33
N HIS A 206 -19.87 -9.01 6.71
CA HIS A 206 -20.39 -7.64 6.68
C HIS A 206 -21.93 -7.64 6.65
N PHE A 207 -22.53 -6.62 7.24
CA PHE A 207 -23.95 -6.31 7.08
C PHE A 207 -24.21 -5.49 5.80
N LEU A 208 -25.48 -5.37 5.40
CA LEU A 208 -25.89 -4.60 4.22
C LEU A 208 -25.47 -3.13 4.33
N SER A 209 -25.61 -2.53 5.52
CA SER A 209 -25.19 -1.15 5.79
C SER A 209 -23.68 -0.94 5.71
N ASP A 210 -22.85 -1.89 6.19
CA ASP A 210 -21.38 -1.81 6.09
C ASP A 210 -20.92 -1.65 4.64
N VAL A 211 -21.66 -2.29 3.73
CA VAL A 211 -21.42 -2.32 2.27
C VAL A 211 -21.96 -1.05 1.62
N THR A 212 -23.25 -0.76 1.77
CA THR A 212 -23.93 0.31 1.01
C THR A 212 -23.41 1.69 1.40
N ILE A 213 -23.15 1.91 2.69
CA ILE A 213 -22.53 3.15 3.17
C ILE A 213 -21.10 3.28 2.61
N SER A 214 -20.33 2.20 2.58
CA SER A 214 -18.98 2.20 2.01
C SER A 214 -18.96 2.58 0.53
N ILE A 215 -19.87 2.00 -0.28
CA ILE A 215 -20.04 2.34 -1.70
C ILE A 215 -20.42 3.82 -1.86
N GLY A 216 -21.37 4.32 -1.07
CA GLY A 216 -21.80 5.73 -1.10
C GLY A 216 -20.68 6.71 -0.75
N LEU A 217 -19.88 6.40 0.28
CA LEU A 217 -18.69 7.16 0.65
C LEU A 217 -17.64 7.18 -0.49
N MET A 218 -17.40 6.05 -1.16
CA MET A 218 -16.47 5.99 -2.29
C MET A 218 -16.96 6.77 -3.50
N LEU A 219 -18.26 6.70 -3.83
CA LEU A 219 -18.85 7.49 -4.93
C LEU A 219 -18.82 8.99 -4.63
N THR A 220 -19.06 9.37 -3.37
CA THR A 220 -18.93 10.77 -2.91
C THR A 220 -17.50 11.28 -3.05
N LEU A 221 -16.51 10.49 -2.59
CA LEU A 221 -15.09 10.83 -2.72
C LEU A 221 -14.66 10.88 -4.20
N ALA A 222 -15.12 9.94 -5.02
CA ALA A 222 -14.84 9.89 -6.45
C ALA A 222 -15.39 11.11 -7.19
N ALA A 223 -16.61 11.55 -6.88
CA ALA A 223 -17.22 12.75 -7.45
C ALA A 223 -16.48 14.03 -7.00
N ALA A 224 -16.08 14.11 -5.72
CA ALA A 224 -15.30 15.23 -5.19
C ALA A 224 -13.90 15.32 -5.83
N LEU A 225 -13.15 14.22 -5.89
CA LEU A 225 -11.86 14.16 -6.57
C LEU A 225 -11.99 14.46 -8.06
N TYR A 226 -13.07 14.03 -8.72
CA TYR A 226 -13.30 14.31 -10.13
C TYR A 226 -13.54 15.80 -10.34
N ARG A 227 -14.38 16.42 -9.52
CA ARG A 227 -14.63 17.87 -9.54
C ARG A 227 -13.32 18.67 -9.35
N VAL A 228 -12.49 18.30 -8.38
CA VAL A 228 -11.20 18.97 -8.11
C VAL A 228 -10.21 18.78 -9.27
N ILE A 229 -9.95 17.56 -9.71
CA ILE A 229 -8.89 17.22 -10.67
C ILE A 229 -9.30 17.49 -12.13
N PHE A 230 -10.58 17.30 -12.47
CA PHE A 230 -11.07 17.42 -13.84
C PHE A 230 -11.80 18.73 -14.15
N VAL A 231 -12.24 19.49 -13.14
CA VAL A 231 -13.04 20.70 -13.36
C VAL A 231 -12.45 21.95 -12.70
N ASP A 232 -12.32 22.01 -11.36
CA ASP A 232 -11.89 23.22 -10.65
C ASP A 232 -10.43 23.59 -10.92
N TYR A 233 -9.53 22.60 -10.92
CA TYR A 233 -8.10 22.78 -11.14
C TYR A 233 -7.65 22.14 -12.45
N ALA A 234 -8.51 22.19 -13.48
CA ALA A 234 -8.35 21.41 -14.69
C ALA A 234 -7.01 21.65 -15.41
N GLU A 235 -6.58 22.90 -15.52
CA GLU A 235 -5.28 23.29 -16.10
C GLU A 235 -4.10 22.84 -15.23
N THR A 236 -4.24 22.95 -13.90
CA THR A 236 -3.18 22.60 -12.94
C THR A 236 -2.90 21.10 -12.91
N PHE A 237 -3.90 20.28 -13.20
CA PHE A 237 -3.83 18.83 -13.31
C PHE A 237 -3.94 18.32 -14.75
N ALA A 238 -3.79 19.19 -15.77
CA ALA A 238 -3.76 18.76 -17.16
C ALA A 238 -2.58 17.79 -17.40
N ASP A 239 -2.75 16.80 -18.27
CA ASP A 239 -1.73 15.78 -18.49
C ASP A 239 -0.39 16.37 -18.91
N ALA A 240 -0.37 17.40 -19.78
CA ALA A 240 0.86 18.11 -20.15
C ALA A 240 1.54 18.81 -18.96
N ALA A 241 0.77 19.44 -18.07
CA ALA A 241 1.29 20.12 -16.89
C ALA A 241 1.85 19.13 -15.86
N LEU A 242 1.18 17.99 -15.66
CA LEU A 242 1.65 16.91 -14.81
C LEU A 242 2.86 16.19 -15.40
N GLU A 243 2.87 15.93 -16.70
CA GLU A 243 4.00 15.33 -17.42
C GLU A 243 5.26 16.18 -17.29
N ALA A 244 5.15 17.49 -17.49
CA ALA A 244 6.26 18.42 -17.30
C ALA A 244 6.78 18.43 -15.85
N ARG A 245 5.88 18.46 -14.85
CA ARG A 245 6.25 18.42 -13.42
C ARG A 245 6.94 17.10 -13.03
N LEU A 246 6.41 15.96 -13.48
CA LEU A 246 7.00 14.64 -13.25
C LEU A 246 8.35 14.48 -13.93
N THR A 247 8.52 15.04 -15.15
CA THR A 247 9.80 15.08 -15.87
C THR A 247 10.84 15.86 -15.08
N ALA A 248 10.54 17.12 -14.72
CA ALA A 248 11.45 17.98 -13.96
C ALA A 248 11.82 17.38 -12.59
N PHE A 249 10.86 16.77 -11.88
CA PHE A 249 11.13 16.08 -10.62
C PHE A 249 12.01 14.84 -10.81
N GLY A 250 11.76 14.04 -11.86
CA GLY A 250 12.57 12.87 -12.21
C GLY A 250 14.01 13.24 -12.60
N GLU A 251 14.21 14.35 -13.32
CA GLU A 251 15.54 14.88 -13.67
C GLU A 251 16.30 15.36 -12.43
N LEU A 252 15.66 16.15 -11.57
CA LEU A 252 16.22 16.59 -10.30
C LEU A 252 16.61 15.40 -9.41
N TRP A 253 15.77 14.37 -9.36
CA TRP A 253 16.06 13.14 -8.61
C TRP A 253 17.17 12.30 -9.26
N ALA A 254 17.23 12.22 -10.59
CA ALA A 254 18.33 11.57 -11.31
C ALA A 254 19.67 12.29 -11.05
N GLY A 255 19.68 13.62 -11.07
CA GLY A 255 20.83 14.46 -10.70
C GLY A 255 21.30 14.20 -9.27
N ARG A 256 20.39 14.19 -8.29
CA ARG A 256 20.69 13.82 -6.89
C ARG A 256 21.27 12.40 -6.77
N ARG A 257 20.68 11.41 -7.44
CA ARG A 257 21.20 10.02 -7.49
C ARG A 257 22.58 9.92 -8.16
N ALA A 258 22.88 10.76 -9.14
CA ALA A 258 24.20 10.82 -9.78
C ALA A 258 25.25 11.51 -8.88
N ALA A 259 24.89 12.61 -8.21
CA ALA A 259 25.75 13.28 -7.22
C ALA A 259 26.09 12.35 -6.04
N PHE A 260 25.09 11.69 -5.47
CA PHE A 260 25.27 10.73 -4.38
C PHE A 260 26.20 9.55 -4.77
N ARG A 261 25.99 8.96 -5.96
CA ARG A 261 26.88 7.90 -6.47
C ARG A 261 28.32 8.38 -6.72
N ARG A 262 28.51 9.63 -7.14
CA ARG A 262 29.85 10.25 -7.25
C ARG A 262 30.50 10.46 -5.88
N SER A 263 29.74 10.94 -4.89
CA SER A 263 30.21 11.10 -3.50
C SER A 263 30.67 9.77 -2.89
N ILE A 264 29.86 8.70 -2.98
CA ILE A 264 30.27 7.37 -2.49
C ILE A 264 31.55 6.88 -3.18
N ARG A 265 31.64 7.01 -4.51
CA ARG A 265 32.86 6.61 -5.25
C ARG A 265 34.09 7.41 -4.82
N ALA A 266 33.95 8.72 -4.59
CA ALA A 266 35.04 9.57 -4.10
C ALA A 266 35.48 9.19 -2.68
N SER A 267 34.54 8.94 -1.76
CA SER A 267 34.86 8.49 -0.40
C SER A 267 35.55 7.12 -0.38
N LEU A 268 35.10 6.16 -1.18
CA LEU A 268 35.75 4.85 -1.32
C LEU A 268 37.16 4.96 -1.93
N ALA A 269 37.33 5.79 -2.96
CA ALA A 269 38.64 6.03 -3.58
C ALA A 269 39.61 6.73 -2.60
N GLY A 270 39.14 7.72 -1.84
CA GLY A 270 39.93 8.41 -0.82
C GLY A 270 40.36 7.47 0.31
N ALA A 271 39.45 6.61 0.80
CA ALA A 271 39.79 5.59 1.80
C ALA A 271 40.83 4.59 1.26
N GLY A 272 40.68 4.13 0.02
CA GLY A 272 41.66 3.24 -0.63
C GLY A 272 43.04 3.90 -0.78
N ALA A 273 43.08 5.18 -1.19
CA ALA A 273 44.32 5.95 -1.30
C ALA A 273 45.00 6.14 0.07
N ALA A 274 44.24 6.42 1.13
CA ALA A 274 44.77 6.55 2.49
C ALA A 274 45.36 5.23 3.01
N VAL A 275 44.70 4.09 2.77
CA VAL A 275 45.23 2.76 3.12
C VAL A 275 46.52 2.46 2.36
N LEU A 276 46.57 2.74 1.06
CA LEU A 276 47.79 2.55 0.25
C LEU A 276 48.94 3.46 0.72
N ALA A 277 48.66 4.71 1.09
CA ALA A 277 49.64 5.64 1.65
C ALA A 277 50.19 5.15 3.01
N LEU A 278 49.33 4.64 3.90
CA LEU A 278 49.73 4.04 5.17
C LEU A 278 50.63 2.81 4.97
N LEU A 279 50.27 1.90 4.06
CA LEU A 279 51.09 0.74 3.70
C LEU A 279 52.43 1.14 3.06
N GLY A 280 52.43 2.20 2.24
CA GLY A 280 53.64 2.80 1.68
C GLY A 280 54.56 3.38 2.76
N ALA A 281 54.00 4.13 3.70
CA ALA A 281 54.73 4.72 4.83
C ALA A 281 55.32 3.64 5.75
N GLN A 282 54.55 2.59 6.09
CA GLN A 282 55.08 1.46 6.85
C GLN A 282 56.22 0.73 6.13
N ARG A 283 56.09 0.49 4.82
CA ARG A 283 57.17 -0.12 4.01
C ARG A 283 58.41 0.78 3.96
N ALA A 284 58.25 2.10 3.85
CA ALA A 284 59.36 3.05 3.86
C ALA A 284 60.04 3.11 5.24
N MET A 285 59.27 3.06 6.33
CA MET A 285 59.80 3.01 7.70
C MET A 285 60.55 1.70 7.96
N ALA A 286 60.00 0.55 7.56
CA ALA A 286 60.67 -0.74 7.66
C ALA A 286 62.00 -0.77 6.89
N ARG A 287 62.06 -0.19 5.69
CA ARG A 287 63.33 -0.03 4.93
C ARG A 287 64.33 0.89 5.64
N ARG A 288 63.88 2.01 6.24
CA ARG A 288 64.78 2.90 6.99
C ARG A 288 65.35 2.24 8.24
N ILE A 289 64.53 1.49 8.98
CA ILE A 289 64.96 0.71 10.14
C ILE A 289 65.98 -0.35 9.69
N GLY A 290 65.66 -1.14 8.66
CA GLY A 290 66.58 -2.13 8.10
C GLY A 290 67.91 -1.52 7.62
N ALA A 291 67.86 -0.36 6.94
CA ALA A 291 69.07 0.35 6.51
C ALA A 291 69.90 0.89 7.70
N SER A 292 69.25 1.34 8.79
CA SER A 292 69.96 1.73 10.01
C SER A 292 70.57 0.56 10.77
N PHE A 293 69.96 -0.64 10.70
CA PHE A 293 70.57 -1.87 11.23
C PHE A 293 71.78 -2.31 10.40
N ILE A 294 71.65 -2.33 9.06
CA ILE A 294 72.77 -2.66 8.15
C ILE A 294 73.91 -1.64 8.29
N GLY A 295 73.60 -0.35 8.47
CA GLY A 295 74.60 0.68 8.77
C GLY A 295 75.26 0.54 10.14
N ALA A 296 74.54 0.03 11.14
CA ALA A 296 75.09 -0.26 12.47
C ALA A 296 75.94 -1.53 12.50
N GLU A 297 75.61 -2.57 11.73
CA GLU A 297 76.43 -3.78 11.57
C GLU A 297 77.68 -3.50 10.73
N ALA A 298 77.59 -2.71 9.66
CA ALA A 298 78.77 -2.28 8.88
C ALA A 298 79.74 -1.40 9.70
N ALA A 299 79.28 -0.78 10.79
CA ALA A 299 80.10 0.00 11.72
C ALA A 299 80.59 -0.80 12.95
N ARG A 300 80.20 -2.08 13.10
CA ARG A 300 80.64 -2.97 14.18
C ARG A 300 81.20 -4.28 13.64
N GLY A 301 82.49 -4.24 13.30
CA GLY A 301 83.25 -5.46 13.10
C GLY A 301 83.29 -6.33 14.36
N MET A 302 83.31 -7.66 14.15
CA MET A 302 83.52 -8.74 15.12
C MET A 302 82.38 -9.00 16.14
N GLY A 303 81.77 -10.20 16.06
CA GLY A 303 81.01 -10.79 17.17
C GLY A 303 79.72 -11.52 16.77
N ALA A 304 79.84 -12.77 16.30
CA ALA A 304 78.73 -13.65 15.90
C ALA A 304 77.56 -13.77 16.91
N THR A 305 76.33 -14.08 16.43
CA THR A 305 75.65 -15.39 16.67
C THR A 305 74.15 -15.41 16.25
N VAL A 306 73.82 -16.43 15.42
CA VAL A 306 72.50 -17.07 15.17
C VAL A 306 71.44 -16.39 14.28
N LEU A 307 71.14 -17.15 13.22
CA LEU A 307 70.13 -16.98 12.18
C LEU A 307 69.01 -18.01 12.41
N VAL A 308 67.81 -17.60 12.85
CA VAL A 308 66.57 -18.42 12.87
C VAL A 308 65.34 -17.50 12.67
N LEU A 309 64.26 -18.03 12.07
CA LEU A 309 62.91 -17.43 11.87
C LEU A 309 62.65 -16.52 10.65
N LEU A 310 63.11 -16.94 9.46
CA LEU A 310 62.44 -16.59 8.18
C LEU A 310 62.33 -17.79 7.23
N SER A 311 61.62 -18.86 7.63
CA SER A 311 61.29 -19.99 6.75
C SER A 311 60.16 -20.91 7.28
N SER A 312 58.92 -20.45 7.27
CA SER A 312 57.74 -21.35 7.33
C SER A 312 56.48 -20.73 6.73
N THR A 313 56.60 -20.18 5.52
CA THR A 313 55.44 -20.04 4.63
C THR A 313 54.97 -21.41 4.16
N THR A 314 53.66 -21.64 4.26
CA THR A 314 52.85 -22.47 3.33
C THR A 314 53.24 -23.95 3.08
N GLY A 315 52.46 -24.85 3.67
CA GLY A 315 51.96 -26.05 2.96
C GLY A 315 52.72 -27.37 3.17
N GLY A 316 51.99 -28.40 3.65
CA GLY A 316 52.52 -29.77 3.75
C GLY A 316 51.54 -30.72 4.44
N SER A 317 50.81 -31.53 3.67
CA SER A 317 49.79 -32.49 4.13
C SER A 317 50.36 -33.79 4.72
N SER A 318 49.75 -34.32 5.79
CA SER A 318 49.45 -35.76 6.07
C SER A 318 49.03 -35.92 7.56
N VAL A 319 47.80 -36.28 7.96
CA VAL A 319 47.05 -37.54 7.78
C VAL A 319 47.42 -38.65 8.79
N ARG A 320 46.41 -38.99 9.64
CA ARG A 320 46.17 -40.24 10.43
C ARG A 320 46.86 -40.50 11.78
N ARG A 321 45.96 -40.64 12.79
CA ARG A 321 45.74 -41.79 13.72
C ARG A 321 46.77 -41.99 14.86
N LEU A 322 46.42 -42.55 16.04
CA LEU A 322 45.20 -43.26 16.48
C LEU A 322 45.11 -43.25 18.03
N SER A 323 43.90 -43.19 18.62
CA SER A 323 43.51 -43.71 19.96
C SER A 323 44.28 -43.21 21.21
N GLN A 324 43.82 -43.29 22.47
CA GLN A 324 42.56 -43.73 23.12
C GLN A 324 42.07 -42.54 24.04
N THR A 325 40.97 -42.52 24.81
CA THR A 325 39.91 -43.49 25.14
C THR A 325 38.58 -42.74 25.43
N THR A 326 37.50 -43.48 25.67
CA THR A 326 36.21 -43.07 26.29
C THR A 326 36.25 -43.36 27.82
N PRO A 327 35.21 -43.11 28.68
CA PRO A 327 33.81 -42.81 28.35
C PRO A 327 32.96 -41.84 29.26
N ASN A 328 31.80 -41.48 28.70
CA ASN A 328 30.46 -41.40 29.32
C ASN A 328 29.97 -40.24 30.21
N ARG A 329 28.71 -39.86 29.88
CA ARG A 329 27.62 -39.25 30.67
C ARG A 329 27.84 -37.83 31.19
N SER A 330 26.81 -36.98 31.24
CA SER A 330 25.36 -37.18 30.99
C SER A 330 24.78 -36.03 30.17
#